data_AF-A0A960AQR0-F1
#
_entry.id   AF-A0A960AQR0-F1
#
_cell.length_a   1.000
_cell.length_b   1.000
_cell.length_c   1.000
_cell.angle_alpha   90.00
_cell.angle_beta   90.00
_cell.angle_gamma   90.00
#
_symmetry.space_group_name_H-M   'P 1'
#
loop_
_entity.id
_entity.type
_entity.pdbx_description
1 polymer ?
#
loop_
_entity_poly.entity_id
_entity_poly.type
_entity_poly.pdbx_seq_one_letter_code
_entity_poly.pdbx_strand_id
1 'polypeptide(L)'
;MTVTRAFIARLRGSAVFDPNGEQLGKVRDVVVILRHGTQFPRVVGLVVEVGARRRIFLPITRVTKIDVGQVVTTGVLDLRRFKLRPAETLAVGELFDRTVQIRATGDSVKILDLAMQQNSSRDWEITQAYVRSGRGIGRRGQTRVVPWSDLSGLGAEEADQATESMLASLEDMRPADVASI
;
A
#
# COMPACT_ATOMS: atom_id res chain seq x y z
N MET A 1 -24.53 -2.91 9.79
CA MET A 1 -23.69 -1.85 9.17
C MET A 1 -22.98 -2.46 7.98
N THR A 2 -23.14 -1.88 6.78
CA THR A 2 -22.43 -2.34 5.58
C THR A 2 -20.97 -1.91 5.66
N VAL A 3 -20.06 -2.87 5.62
CA VAL A 3 -18.62 -2.62 5.60
C VAL A 3 -18.22 -2.17 4.19
N THR A 4 -17.76 -0.93 4.04
CA THR A 4 -17.31 -0.41 2.75
C THR A 4 -15.95 -1.01 2.39
N ARG A 5 -15.87 -1.67 1.23
CA ARG A 5 -14.67 -2.36 0.76
C ARG A 5 -14.39 -2.02 -0.70
N ALA A 6 -13.12 -1.83 -1.03
CA ALA A 6 -12.65 -1.57 -2.39
C ALA A 6 -11.39 -2.37 -2.71
N PHE A 7 -11.20 -2.71 -3.97
CA PHE A 7 -9.96 -3.32 -4.49
C PHE A 7 -9.12 -2.26 -5.19
N ILE A 8 -7.83 -2.18 -4.85
CA ILE A 8 -6.94 -1.11 -5.31
C ILE A 8 -6.76 -1.15 -6.83
N ALA A 9 -6.68 -2.33 -7.45
CA ALA A 9 -6.56 -2.44 -8.90
C ALA A 9 -7.74 -1.78 -9.64
N ARG A 10 -8.94 -1.75 -9.03
CA ARG A 10 -10.12 -1.08 -9.58
C ARG A 10 -10.09 0.44 -9.37
N LEU A 11 -9.40 0.91 -8.33
CA LEU A 11 -9.22 2.34 -8.11
C LEU A 11 -8.26 2.96 -9.12
N ARG A 12 -7.23 2.23 -9.55
CA ARG A 12 -6.31 2.71 -10.59
C ARG A 12 -7.07 3.07 -11.86
N GLY A 13 -6.93 4.33 -12.28
CA GLY A 13 -7.61 4.90 -13.45
C GLY A 13 -9.00 5.47 -13.17
N SER A 14 -9.54 5.28 -11.96
CA SER A 14 -10.83 5.86 -11.57
C SER A 14 -10.80 7.37 -11.65
N ALA A 15 -11.88 7.96 -12.17
CA ALA A 15 -12.02 9.41 -12.26
C ALA A 15 -12.28 10.00 -10.87
N VAL A 16 -11.61 11.10 -10.57
CA VAL A 16 -11.79 11.86 -9.33
C VAL A 16 -12.67 13.06 -9.60
N PHE A 17 -13.74 13.23 -8.84
CA PHE A 17 -14.70 14.33 -8.99
C PHE A 17 -14.78 15.19 -7.74
N ASP A 18 -15.03 16.47 -7.96
CA ASP A 18 -15.46 17.39 -6.91
C ASP A 18 -16.95 17.19 -6.57
N PRO A 19 -17.48 17.88 -5.54
CA PRO A 19 -18.89 17.81 -5.18
C PRO A 19 -19.86 18.35 -6.26
N ASN A 20 -19.40 19.19 -7.18
CA ASN A 20 -20.20 19.74 -8.28
C ASN A 20 -20.27 18.81 -9.50
N GLY A 21 -19.51 17.70 -9.48
CA GLY A 21 -19.42 16.75 -10.58
C GLY A 21 -18.36 17.10 -11.63
N GLU A 22 -17.48 18.06 -11.34
CA GLU A 22 -16.33 18.36 -12.20
C GLU A 22 -15.25 17.28 -12.02
N GLN A 23 -14.75 16.75 -13.14
CA GLN A 23 -13.64 15.80 -13.11
C GLN A 23 -12.32 16.53 -12.85
N LEU A 24 -11.71 16.26 -11.70
CA LEU A 24 -10.44 16.85 -11.28
C LEU A 24 -9.22 16.08 -11.81
N GLY A 25 -9.35 14.77 -12.02
CA GLY A 25 -8.23 13.94 -12.46
C GLY A 25 -8.56 12.45 -12.48
N LYS A 26 -7.50 11.63 -12.40
CA LYS A 26 -7.59 10.17 -12.33
C LYS A 26 -6.67 9.61 -11.25
N VAL A 27 -7.15 8.63 -10.49
CA VAL A 27 -6.35 7.93 -9.50
C VAL A 27 -5.24 7.16 -10.21
N ARG A 28 -4.00 7.35 -9.76
CA ARG A 28 -2.83 6.64 -10.27
C ARG A 28 -2.37 5.54 -9.33
N ASP A 29 -2.41 5.81 -8.03
CA ASP A 29 -1.90 4.92 -6.99
C ASP A 29 -2.59 5.20 -5.63
N VAL A 30 -2.35 4.33 -4.66
CA VAL A 30 -2.81 4.46 -3.27
C VAL A 30 -1.59 4.51 -2.38
N VAL A 31 -1.54 5.51 -1.50
CA VAL A 31 -0.46 5.68 -0.53
C VAL A 31 -0.86 5.00 0.77
N VAL A 32 -0.02 4.09 1.23
CA VAL A 32 -0.20 3.37 2.49
C VAL A 32 0.98 3.62 3.43
N ILE A 33 0.73 3.46 4.72
CA ILE A 33 1.78 3.33 5.73
C ILE A 33 1.73 1.88 6.22
N LEU A 34 2.81 1.14 5.95
CA LEU A 34 2.99 -0.19 6.50
C LEU A 34 3.22 -0.10 8.00
N ARG A 35 2.77 -1.11 8.74
CA ARG A 35 2.94 -1.21 10.19
C ARG A 35 3.68 -2.48 10.54
N HIS A 36 4.29 -2.50 11.72
CA HIS A 36 5.07 -3.64 12.18
C HIS A 36 4.19 -4.88 12.44
N GLY A 37 4.77 -6.05 12.19
CA GLY A 37 4.13 -7.35 12.39
C GLY A 37 2.86 -7.54 11.55
N THR A 38 1.78 -7.94 12.21
CA THR A 38 0.51 -8.32 11.56
C THR A 38 -0.52 -7.20 11.51
N GLN A 39 -0.15 -5.98 11.91
CA GLN A 39 -1.05 -4.83 11.88
C GLN A 39 -1.43 -4.45 10.45
N PHE A 40 -2.68 -4.04 10.25
CA PHE A 40 -3.16 -3.63 8.95
C PHE A 40 -2.51 -2.30 8.51
N PRO A 41 -1.95 -2.22 7.28
CA PRO A 41 -1.44 -0.98 6.73
C PRO A 41 -2.55 0.05 6.63
N ARG A 42 -2.24 1.29 7.02
CA ARG A 42 -3.19 2.39 6.93
C ARG A 42 -3.12 2.99 5.54
N VAL A 43 -4.26 3.17 4.88
CA VAL A 43 -4.35 4.00 3.67
C VAL A 43 -4.40 5.45 4.11
N VAL A 44 -3.46 6.27 3.62
CA VAL A 44 -3.35 7.70 4.00
C VAL A 44 -3.77 8.65 2.88
N GLY A 45 -3.76 8.19 1.64
CA GLY A 45 -4.23 8.99 0.51
C GLY A 45 -4.15 8.28 -0.82
N LEU A 46 -4.49 9.04 -1.85
CA LEU A 46 -4.43 8.64 -3.26
C LEU A 46 -3.40 9.51 -3.97
N VAL A 47 -2.67 8.91 -4.91
CA VAL A 47 -1.91 9.68 -5.91
C VAL A 47 -2.87 9.95 -7.06
N VAL A 48 -3.12 11.22 -7.37
CA VAL A 48 -4.02 11.63 -8.45
C VAL A 48 -3.22 12.29 -9.55
N GLU A 49 -3.44 11.87 -10.79
CA GLU A 49 -2.91 12.51 -11.99
C GLU A 49 -3.90 13.57 -12.49
N VAL A 50 -3.41 14.80 -12.67
CA VAL A 50 -4.17 15.98 -13.11
C VAL A 50 -3.46 16.69 -14.27
N GLY A 51 -4.21 17.37 -15.13
CA GLY A 51 -3.70 18.22 -16.22
C GLY A 51 -2.62 17.54 -17.07
N ALA A 52 -1.48 18.22 -17.26
CA ALA A 52 -0.31 17.73 -18.00
C ALA A 52 0.47 16.62 -17.27
N ARG A 53 -0.22 15.52 -16.91
CA ARG A 53 0.32 14.34 -16.20
C ARG A 53 0.98 14.67 -14.85
N ARG A 54 0.56 15.75 -14.19
CA ARG A 54 1.08 16.12 -12.87
C ARG A 54 0.46 15.17 -11.83
N ARG A 55 1.30 14.52 -11.03
CA ARG A 55 0.85 13.72 -9.89
C ARG A 55 0.79 14.59 -8.64
N ILE A 56 -0.30 14.49 -7.90
CA ILE A 56 -0.57 15.22 -6.66
C ILE A 56 -1.05 14.24 -5.58
N PHE A 57 -0.99 14.66 -4.32
CA PHE A 57 -1.51 13.88 -3.19
C PHE A 57 -2.94 14.30 -2.87
N LEU A 58 -3.86 13.33 -2.79
CA LEU A 58 -5.21 13.50 -2.26
C LEU A 58 -5.31 12.77 -0.92
N PRO A 59 -5.40 13.48 0.22
CA PRO A 59 -5.58 12.84 1.53
C PRO A 59 -6.84 11.98 1.56
N ILE A 60 -6.76 10.78 2.15
CA ILE A 60 -7.91 9.87 2.23
C ILE A 60 -9.07 10.50 3.01
N THR A 61 -8.77 11.41 3.94
CA THR A 61 -9.74 12.16 4.75
C THR A 61 -10.61 13.12 3.94
N ARG A 62 -10.19 13.46 2.70
CA ARG A 62 -11.00 14.27 1.78
C ARG A 62 -11.87 13.41 0.86
N VAL A 63 -11.66 12.10 0.80
CA VAL A 63 -12.47 11.20 -0.02
C VAL A 63 -13.79 10.94 0.70
N THR A 64 -14.90 11.35 0.08
CA THR A 64 -16.25 11.19 0.62
C THR A 64 -16.93 9.93 0.09
N LYS A 65 -16.57 9.48 -1.11
CA LYS A 65 -17.15 8.30 -1.74
C LYS A 65 -16.12 7.58 -2.61
N ILE A 66 -16.16 6.25 -2.58
CA ILE A 66 -15.39 5.37 -3.45
C ILE A 66 -16.38 4.39 -4.08
N ASP A 67 -16.53 4.47 -5.40
CA ASP A 67 -17.36 3.59 -6.22
C ASP A 67 -16.52 2.96 -7.34
N VAL A 68 -17.14 2.08 -8.12
CA VAL A 68 -16.52 1.46 -9.29
C VAL A 68 -16.20 2.53 -10.34
N GLY A 69 -14.91 2.81 -10.55
CA GLY A 69 -14.45 3.77 -11.55
C GLY A 69 -14.54 5.25 -11.12
N GLN A 70 -15.01 5.53 -9.90
CA GLN A 70 -15.26 6.88 -9.42
C GLN A 70 -14.79 7.08 -7.98
N VAL A 71 -14.13 8.21 -7.73
CA VAL A 71 -13.82 8.72 -6.39
C VAL A 71 -14.36 10.14 -6.27
N VAL A 72 -15.07 10.44 -5.19
CA VAL A 72 -15.58 11.79 -4.90
C VAL A 72 -14.80 12.37 -3.73
N THR A 73 -14.36 13.63 -3.86
CA THR A 73 -13.65 14.39 -2.82
C THR A 73 -14.51 15.53 -2.29
N THR A 74 -14.15 16.09 -1.14
CA THR A 74 -14.79 17.27 -0.54
C THR A 74 -14.56 18.57 -1.34
N GLY A 75 -13.65 18.58 -2.33
CA GLY A 75 -13.38 19.74 -3.19
C GLY A 75 -11.88 20.01 -3.36
N VAL A 76 -11.48 21.29 -3.28
CA VAL A 76 -10.16 21.87 -3.63
C VAL A 76 -8.99 20.91 -3.39
N LEU A 77 -8.21 20.69 -4.45
CA LEU A 77 -7.00 19.87 -4.42
C LEU A 77 -5.75 20.74 -4.31
N ASP A 78 -4.80 20.27 -3.52
CA ASP A 78 -3.46 20.84 -3.50
C ASP A 78 -2.68 20.38 -4.74
N LEU A 79 -2.30 21.33 -5.59
CA LEU A 79 -1.60 21.07 -6.86
C LEU A 79 -0.08 20.91 -6.70
N ARG A 80 0.43 20.85 -5.46
CA ARG A 80 1.83 20.51 -5.20
C ARG A 80 2.15 19.13 -5.77
N ARG A 81 3.30 19.05 -6.43
CA ARG A 81 3.79 17.79 -7.01
C ARG A 81 3.95 16.77 -5.89
N PHE A 82 3.36 15.60 -6.09
CA PHE A 82 3.48 14.46 -5.20
C PHE A 82 4.95 14.12 -4.98
N LYS A 83 5.31 13.88 -3.71
CA LYS A 83 6.56 13.29 -3.27
C LYS A 83 6.22 12.24 -2.23
N LEU A 84 6.72 11.02 -2.43
CA LEU A 84 6.56 9.94 -1.47
C LEU A 84 7.42 10.23 -0.23
N ARG A 85 6.84 10.12 0.96
CA ARG A 85 7.57 10.30 2.22
C ARG A 85 8.25 8.98 2.64
N PRO A 86 9.29 9.03 3.49
CA PRO A 86 10.04 7.81 3.88
C PRO A 86 9.21 6.68 4.49
N ALA A 87 8.15 7.00 5.24
CA ALA A 87 7.26 6.01 5.87
C ALA A 87 6.07 5.61 4.99
N GLU A 88 5.97 6.17 3.78
CA GLU A 88 4.89 5.90 2.84
C GLU A 88 5.33 4.87 1.79
N THR A 89 4.37 4.06 1.34
CA THR A 89 4.56 3.07 0.29
C THR A 89 3.45 3.19 -0.73
N LEU A 90 3.78 3.09 -2.02
CA LEU A 90 2.80 3.01 -3.10
C LEU A 90 2.26 1.59 -3.23
N ALA A 91 0.96 1.40 -3.04
CA ALA A 91 0.35 0.07 -3.12
C ALA A 91 0.51 -0.56 -4.50
N VAL A 92 0.27 0.19 -5.58
CA VAL A 92 0.43 -0.33 -6.95
C VAL A 92 1.89 -0.32 -7.35
N GLY A 93 2.62 0.76 -7.05
CA GLY A 93 4.01 0.92 -7.47
C GLY A 93 5.00 -0.03 -6.80
N GLU A 94 4.75 -0.45 -5.55
CA GLU A 94 5.73 -1.15 -4.72
C GLU A 94 5.23 -2.47 -4.11
N LEU A 95 3.91 -2.62 -3.88
CA LEU A 95 3.36 -3.86 -3.30
C LEU A 95 2.82 -4.83 -4.35
N PHE A 96 2.31 -4.34 -5.48
CA PHE A 96 1.86 -5.23 -6.55
C PHE A 96 3.07 -5.93 -7.19
N ASP A 97 2.87 -7.18 -7.62
CA ASP A 97 3.88 -8.11 -8.11
C ASP A 97 5.01 -8.47 -7.13
N ARG A 98 5.00 -7.88 -5.91
CA ARG A 98 5.91 -8.25 -4.82
C ARG A 98 5.69 -9.71 -4.45
N THR A 99 6.80 -10.42 -4.27
CA THR A 99 6.80 -11.81 -3.81
C THR A 99 6.87 -11.80 -2.29
N VAL A 100 5.91 -12.46 -1.65
CA VAL A 100 5.74 -12.56 -0.20
C VAL A 100 5.57 -14.02 0.19
N GLN A 101 5.62 -14.31 1.49
CA GLN A 101 5.38 -15.65 2.01
C GLN A 101 4.07 -15.72 2.78
N ILE A 102 3.41 -16.88 2.72
CA ILE A 102 2.27 -17.17 3.58
C ILE A 102 2.79 -17.77 4.89
N ARG A 103 2.60 -17.07 5.99
CA ARG A 103 3.16 -17.37 7.31
C ARG A 103 2.90 -18.81 7.78
N ALA A 104 1.68 -19.32 7.54
CA ALA A 104 1.30 -20.66 7.97
C ALA A 104 1.96 -21.81 7.18
N THR A 105 2.40 -21.57 5.94
CA THR A 105 2.86 -22.63 5.01
C THR A 105 4.28 -22.42 4.50
N GLY A 106 4.82 -21.20 4.58
CA GLY A 106 6.06 -20.80 3.93
C GLY A 106 5.95 -20.63 2.41
N ASP A 107 4.75 -20.80 1.83
CA ASP A 107 4.56 -20.72 0.39
C ASP A 107 4.85 -19.32 -0.14
N SER A 108 5.70 -19.26 -1.17
CA SER A 108 5.96 -18.03 -1.92
C SER A 108 4.83 -17.71 -2.90
N VAL A 109 4.29 -16.49 -2.77
CA VAL A 109 3.17 -15.99 -3.58
C VAL A 109 3.43 -14.57 -4.06
N LYS A 110 2.88 -14.19 -5.22
CA LYS A 110 2.92 -12.81 -5.74
C LYS A 110 1.62 -12.08 -5.45
N ILE A 111 1.71 -10.84 -5.00
CA ILE A 111 0.55 -9.96 -4.81
C ILE A 111 0.07 -9.45 -6.16
N LEU A 112 -1.21 -9.65 -6.46
CA LEU A 112 -1.85 -9.17 -7.69
C LEU A 112 -2.78 -7.98 -7.44
N ASP A 113 -3.39 -7.92 -6.27
CA ASP A 113 -4.28 -6.84 -5.85
C ASP A 113 -4.35 -6.78 -4.32
N LEU A 114 -4.80 -5.66 -3.79
CA LEU A 114 -5.01 -5.44 -2.37
C LEU A 114 -6.43 -4.95 -2.15
N ALA A 115 -7.06 -5.46 -1.10
CA ALA A 115 -8.36 -5.00 -0.67
C ALA A 115 -8.22 -4.06 0.52
N MET A 116 -8.79 -2.88 0.37
CA MET A 116 -8.92 -1.89 1.43
C MET A 116 -10.35 -1.89 1.98
N GLN A 117 -10.46 -1.66 3.28
CA GLN A 117 -11.72 -1.66 4.00
C GLN A 117 -11.75 -0.48 4.97
N GLN A 118 -12.92 0.14 5.11
CA GLN A 118 -13.12 1.15 6.13
C GLN A 118 -13.52 0.49 7.47
N ASN A 119 -12.80 0.82 8.54
CA ASN A 119 -13.10 0.34 9.89
C ASN A 119 -14.14 1.22 10.60
N SER A 120 -14.52 0.87 11.84
CA SER A 120 -15.52 1.62 12.63
C SER A 120 -15.12 3.07 12.93
N SER A 121 -13.81 3.36 12.98
CA SER A 121 -13.26 4.70 13.16
C SER A 121 -13.18 5.50 11.87
N ARG A 122 -13.72 4.97 10.76
CA ARG A 122 -13.66 5.52 9.40
C ARG A 122 -12.26 5.59 8.79
N ASP A 123 -11.28 4.93 9.39
CA ASP A 123 -9.97 4.75 8.79
C ASP A 123 -10.02 3.66 7.73
N TRP A 124 -9.25 3.85 6.66
CA TRP A 124 -9.09 2.86 5.60
C TRP A 124 -7.83 2.04 5.85
N GLU A 125 -7.97 0.72 5.79
CA GLU A 125 -6.90 -0.23 6.08
C GLU A 125 -6.85 -1.33 5.02
N ILE A 126 -5.65 -1.84 4.74
CA ILE A 126 -5.47 -3.01 3.86
C ILE A 126 -5.71 -4.27 4.67
N THR A 127 -6.76 -5.03 4.33
CA THR A 127 -7.16 -6.21 5.13
C THR A 127 -6.83 -7.53 4.46
N GLN A 128 -6.77 -7.57 3.13
CA GLN A 128 -6.54 -8.79 2.36
C GLN A 128 -5.72 -8.50 1.12
N ALA A 129 -4.93 -9.50 0.68
CA ALA A 129 -4.26 -9.49 -0.61
C ALA A 129 -4.84 -10.58 -1.51
N TYR A 130 -5.02 -10.26 -2.79
CA TYR A 130 -5.24 -11.26 -3.82
C TYR A 130 -3.88 -11.70 -4.34
N VAL A 131 -3.56 -12.98 -4.20
CA VAL A 131 -2.21 -13.51 -4.48
C VAL A 131 -2.26 -14.65 -5.48
N ARG A 132 -1.11 -14.90 -6.12
CA ARG A 132 -0.88 -16.05 -7.01
C ARG A 132 0.30 -16.87 -6.53
N SER A 133 0.12 -18.18 -6.35
CA SER A 133 1.20 -19.09 -5.99
C SER A 133 2.19 -19.31 -7.14
N GLY A 134 3.48 -19.35 -6.83
CA GLY A 134 4.58 -19.39 -7.81
C GLY A 134 4.98 -20.77 -8.37
N ARG A 135 4.26 -21.86 -8.08
CA ARG A 135 4.73 -23.21 -8.45
C ARG A 135 4.36 -23.60 -9.89
N GLY A 136 5.35 -23.53 -10.78
CA GLY A 136 5.49 -24.39 -11.97
C GLY A 136 5.65 -23.69 -13.32
N ILE A 137 6.70 -24.05 -14.07
CA ILE A 137 6.79 -23.81 -15.52
C ILE A 137 5.61 -24.55 -16.18
N GLY A 138 4.63 -23.81 -16.69
CA GLY A 138 3.51 -24.38 -17.48
C GLY A 138 2.16 -24.56 -16.76
N ARG A 139 2.05 -24.32 -15.44
CA ARG A 139 0.74 -24.26 -14.75
C ARG A 139 0.45 -22.82 -14.35
N ARG A 140 -0.66 -22.25 -14.84
CA ARG A 140 -1.18 -20.97 -14.31
C ARG A 140 -1.33 -21.14 -12.79
N GLY A 141 -0.50 -20.45 -12.01
CA GLY A 141 -0.52 -20.53 -10.55
C GLY A 141 -1.90 -20.26 -9.99
N GLN A 142 -2.32 -21.03 -8.98
CA GLN A 142 -3.61 -20.85 -8.32
C GLN A 142 -3.66 -19.46 -7.67
N THR A 143 -4.76 -18.76 -7.91
CA THR A 143 -5.04 -17.47 -7.28
C THR A 143 -5.96 -17.64 -6.09
N ARG A 144 -5.73 -16.89 -5.02
CA ARG A 144 -6.54 -16.91 -3.79
C ARG A 144 -6.47 -15.58 -3.07
N VAL A 145 -7.46 -15.31 -2.23
CA VAL A 145 -7.43 -14.18 -1.31
C VAL A 145 -6.84 -14.65 0.02
N VAL A 146 -5.91 -13.88 0.58
CA VAL A 146 -5.22 -14.18 1.84
C VAL A 146 -5.35 -12.97 2.77
N PRO A 147 -5.68 -13.15 4.06
CA PRO A 147 -5.64 -12.07 5.05
C PRO A 147 -4.25 -11.43 5.11
N TRP A 148 -4.19 -10.11 5.29
CA TRP A 148 -2.91 -9.40 5.38
C TRP A 148 -2.04 -9.93 6.53
N SER A 149 -2.65 -10.28 7.67
CA SER A 149 -1.98 -10.86 8.85
C SER A 149 -1.23 -12.16 8.56
N ASP A 150 -1.65 -12.89 7.54
CA ASP A 150 -1.12 -14.21 7.20
C ASP A 150 0.07 -14.11 6.22
N LEU A 151 0.46 -12.90 5.83
CA LEU A 151 1.58 -12.62 4.95
C LEU A 151 2.79 -12.11 5.74
N SER A 152 3.99 -12.40 5.23
CA SER A 152 5.28 -11.87 5.71
C SER A 152 6.16 -11.43 4.53
N GLY A 153 7.23 -10.66 4.81
CA GLY A 153 8.14 -10.16 3.77
C GLY A 153 7.64 -8.90 3.06
N LEU A 154 6.90 -8.05 3.78
CA LEU A 154 6.20 -6.88 3.25
C LEU A 154 6.91 -5.53 3.53
N GLY A 155 8.10 -5.54 4.15
CA GLY A 155 9.00 -4.39 4.22
C GLY A 155 9.14 -3.71 5.58
N ALA A 156 8.11 -3.68 6.43
CA ALA A 156 8.25 -3.17 7.80
C ALA A 156 9.08 -4.12 8.69
N GLU A 157 8.93 -5.44 8.50
CA GLU A 157 9.73 -6.46 9.20
C GLU A 157 11.22 -6.47 8.74
N GLU A 158 11.51 -6.06 7.49
CA GLU A 158 12.88 -6.02 6.94
C GLU A 158 13.69 -4.83 7.44
N ALA A 159 13.04 -3.68 7.70
CA ALA A 159 13.72 -2.51 8.26
C ALA A 159 14.24 -2.78 9.68
N ASP A 160 13.47 -3.52 10.48
CA ASP A 160 13.88 -3.93 11.82
C ASP A 160 14.99 -4.99 11.76
N GLN A 161 14.89 -6.01 10.90
CA GLN A 161 15.98 -6.98 10.72
C GLN A 161 17.27 -6.34 10.20
N ALA A 162 17.18 -5.36 9.31
CA ALA A 162 18.33 -4.59 8.86
C ALA A 162 18.92 -3.75 10.00
N THR A 163 18.09 -3.12 10.82
CA THR A 163 18.54 -2.31 11.97
C THR A 163 19.14 -3.18 13.08
N GLU A 164 18.51 -4.30 13.42
CA GLU A 164 19.03 -5.31 14.35
C GLU A 164 20.34 -5.92 13.84
N SER A 165 20.44 -6.23 12.55
CA SER A 165 21.68 -6.72 11.94
C SER A 165 22.79 -5.67 11.95
N MET A 166 22.47 -4.38 11.77
CA MET A 166 23.44 -3.28 11.89
C MET A 166 23.88 -3.08 13.34
N LEU A 167 22.97 -3.14 14.30
CA LEU A 167 23.29 -3.06 15.73
C LEU A 167 24.15 -4.25 16.17
N ALA A 168 23.81 -5.47 15.77
CA ALA A 168 24.62 -6.65 16.06
C ALA A 168 26.03 -6.54 15.46
N SER A 169 26.15 -5.99 14.25
CA SER A 169 27.45 -5.74 13.62
C SER A 169 28.27 -4.66 14.35
N LEU A 170 27.62 -3.70 15.01
CA LEU A 170 28.27 -2.68 15.84
C LEU A 170 28.64 -3.19 17.23
N GLU A 171 27.86 -4.12 17.79
CA GLU A 171 28.15 -4.77 19.09
C GLU A 171 29.35 -5.74 19.01
N ASP A 172 29.59 -6.36 17.85
CA ASP A 172 30.77 -7.19 17.59
C ASP A 172 32.05 -6.36 17.30
N MET A 173 31.94 -5.04 17.14
CA MET A 173 33.09 -4.15 16.99
C MET A 173 33.65 -3.75 18.35
N ARG A 174 34.98 -3.85 18.51
CA ARG A 174 35.65 -3.40 19.74
C ARG A 174 35.57 -1.87 19.84
N PRO A 175 35.49 -1.28 21.06
CA PRO A 175 35.31 0.16 21.27
C PRO A 175 36.34 1.10 20.59
N ALA A 176 37.47 0.56 20.13
CA ALA A 176 38.51 1.33 19.44
C ALA A 176 38.14 1.69 17.98
N ASP A 177 37.20 0.97 17.35
CA ASP A 177 36.94 1.07 15.91
C ASP A 177 35.70 1.92 15.56
N VAL A 178 34.96 2.43 16.56
CA VAL A 178 33.74 3.24 16.36
C VAL A 178 34.03 4.75 16.18
N ALA A 179 35.24 5.20 16.52
CA ALA A 179 35.60 6.63 16.54
C ALA A 179 36.23 7.17 15.24
N SER A 180 36.24 6.40 14.15
CA SER A 180 36.90 6.78 12.88
C SER A 180 35.96 6.95 11.67
N ILE A 181 34.65 7.07 11.91
CA ILE A 181 33.64 7.44 10.88
C ILE A 181 33.14 8.85 11.13
#